data_AF-A0A268TPS4-F1
#
_entry.id   AF-A0A268TPS4-F1
#
_cell.length_a   1.000
_cell.length_b   1.000
_cell.length_c   1.000
_cell.angle_alpha   90.00
_cell.angle_beta   90.00
_cell.angle_gamma   90.00
#
_symmetry.space_group_name_H-M   'P 1'
#
loop_
_entity.id
_entity.type
_entity.pdbx_description
1 polymer ?
#
loop_
_entity_poly.entity_id
_entity_poly.type
_entity_poly.pdbx_seq_one_letter_code
_entity_poly.pdbx_strand_id
1 'polypeptide(L)'
;MQKLNTQCKICSHSAHATLCVPILERYEAILYKCDHCGFLGFDNPHWLALAYEDPINISDTGLLQRNLALYQLTSVIAYALFKERCKIFDGGGGQGF
;
A
#
# COMPACT_ATOMS: atom_id res chain seq x y z
N MET A 1 -3.32 21.37 20.73
CA MET A 1 -3.57 20.26 19.78
C MET A 1 -3.77 20.88 18.41
N GLN A 2 -2.78 20.78 17.50
CA GLN A 2 -2.90 21.34 16.16
C GLN A 2 -3.96 20.56 15.37
N LYS A 3 -5.04 21.22 14.97
CA LYS A 3 -6.02 20.70 14.01
C LYS A 3 -5.33 20.67 12.64
N LEU A 4 -4.87 19.51 12.21
CA LEU A 4 -4.56 19.29 10.80
C LEU A 4 -5.89 19.12 10.05
N ASN A 5 -6.21 20.06 9.17
CA ASN A 5 -7.33 19.94 8.24
C ASN A 5 -6.87 19.06 7.07
N THR A 6 -6.96 17.75 7.24
CA THR A 6 -6.52 16.79 6.22
C THR A 6 -7.61 16.62 5.16
N GLN A 7 -7.32 17.03 3.93
CA GLN A 7 -8.15 16.70 2.78
C GLN A 7 -7.89 15.25 2.36
N CYS A 8 -8.95 14.56 1.94
CA CYS A 8 -8.86 13.20 1.44
C CYS A 8 -8.01 13.13 0.17
N LYS A 9 -7.00 12.26 0.15
CA LYS A 9 -6.13 12.04 -1.02
C LYS A 9 -6.84 11.44 -2.24
N ILE A 10 -8.05 10.90 -2.06
CA ILE A 10 -8.83 10.25 -3.12
C ILE A 10 -9.92 11.16 -3.69
N CYS A 11 -10.68 11.84 -2.83
CA CYS A 11 -11.85 12.64 -3.26
C CYS A 11 -11.84 14.09 -2.77
N SER A 12 -10.75 14.54 -2.14
CA SER A 12 -10.51 15.91 -1.65
C SER A 12 -11.48 16.45 -0.59
N HIS A 13 -12.46 15.67 -0.15
CA HIS A 13 -13.36 16.02 0.96
C HIS A 13 -12.62 15.99 2.30
N SER A 14 -13.21 16.59 3.33
CA SER A 14 -12.65 16.56 4.68
C SER A 14 -12.44 15.13 5.19
N ALA A 15 -11.33 14.94 5.90
CA ALA A 15 -11.07 13.76 6.70
C ALA A 15 -10.86 14.17 8.16
N HIS A 16 -11.16 13.27 9.08
CA HIS A 16 -10.96 13.46 10.51
C HIS A 16 -9.97 12.44 11.04
N ALA A 17 -9.19 12.83 12.06
CA ALA A 17 -8.29 11.91 12.75
C ALA A 17 -9.10 10.84 13.48
N THR A 18 -8.74 9.57 13.30
CA THR A 18 -9.46 8.43 13.86
C THR A 18 -8.64 7.69 14.91
N LEU A 19 -7.34 7.50 14.66
CA LEU A 19 -6.49 6.69 15.53
C LEU A 19 -5.04 7.20 15.51
N CYS A 20 -4.37 7.16 16.65
CA CYS A 20 -2.91 7.28 16.71
C CYS A 20 -2.31 5.88 16.85
N VAL A 21 -1.35 5.53 15.99
CA VAL A 21 -0.70 4.21 15.99
C VAL A 21 0.81 4.34 16.03
N PRO A 22 1.50 3.49 16.81
CA PRO A 22 2.96 3.39 16.73
C PRO A 22 3.37 2.65 15.45
N ILE A 23 4.35 3.19 14.74
CA ILE A 23 4.95 2.62 13.53
C ILE A 23 6.44 2.43 13.74
N LEU A 24 6.95 1.25 13.37
CA LEU A 24 8.37 0.85 13.54
C LEU A 24 8.90 1.06 14.97
N GLU A 25 8.02 1.00 15.98
CA GLU A 25 8.32 1.27 17.40
C GLU A 25 8.97 2.64 17.67
N ARG A 26 8.92 3.57 16.69
CA ARG A 26 9.68 4.83 16.70
C ARG A 26 8.87 6.05 16.32
N TYR A 27 7.80 5.88 15.54
CA TYR A 27 7.01 6.98 14.99
C TYR A 27 5.56 6.89 15.48
N GLU A 28 5.01 8.00 15.97
CA GLU A 28 3.58 8.12 16.19
C GLU A 28 2.91 8.64 14.92
N ALA A 29 1.98 7.84 14.37
CA ALA A 29 1.30 8.11 13.12
C ALA A 29 -0.20 8.31 13.36
N ILE A 30 -0.77 9.39 12.83
CA ILE A 30 -2.21 9.65 12.90
C ILE A 30 -2.88 9.11 11.64
N LEU A 31 -3.78 8.14 11.82
CA LEU A 31 -4.67 7.63 10.79
C LEU A 31 -5.90 8.54 10.68
N TYR A 32 -6.24 8.94 9.46
CA TYR A 32 -7.42 9.75 9.17
C TYR A 32 -8.43 8.95 8.35
N LYS A 33 -9.71 9.26 8.53
CA LYS A 33 -10.82 8.70 7.75
C LYS A 33 -11.58 9.81 7.04
N CYS A 34 -11.83 9.62 5.75
CA CYS A 34 -12.71 10.49 4.98
C CYS A 34 -14.19 10.15 5.26
N ASP A 35 -14.97 11.18 5.60
CA ASP A 35 -16.41 11.03 5.87
C ASP A 35 -17.25 10.80 4.62
N HIS A 36 -16.70 11.12 3.44
CA HIS A 36 -17.40 11.00 2.16
C HIS A 36 -17.17 9.64 1.47
N CYS A 37 -15.92 9.27 1.18
CA CYS A 37 -15.61 8.04 0.45
C CYS A 37 -15.12 6.87 1.34
N GLY A 38 -14.94 7.10 2.65
CA GLY A 38 -14.46 6.07 3.57
C GLY A 38 -12.96 5.77 3.49
N PHE A 39 -12.19 6.50 2.67
CA PHE A 39 -10.73 6.32 2.59
C PHE A 39 -10.06 6.46 3.96
N LEU A 40 -9.20 5.50 4.29
CA LEU A 40 -8.33 5.51 5.45
C LEU A 40 -6.88 5.72 5.01
N GLY A 41 -6.18 6.66 5.62
CA GLY A 41 -4.78 6.89 5.28
C GLY A 41 -4.03 7.80 6.24
N PHE A 42 -2.71 7.81 6.09
CA PHE A 42 -1.81 8.72 6.79
C PHE A 42 -1.55 9.96 5.93
N ASP A 43 -1.44 11.12 6.57
CA ASP A 43 -1.22 12.38 5.86
C ASP A 43 0.21 12.48 5.30
N ASN A 44 1.23 12.31 6.16
CA ASN A 44 2.64 12.39 5.74
C ASN A 44 3.46 11.21 6.32
N PRO A 45 3.52 10.07 5.62
CA PRO A 45 4.21 8.87 6.11
C PRO A 45 5.72 8.95 5.89
N HIS A 46 6.41 9.82 6.63
CA HIS A 46 7.87 10.01 6.53
C HIS A 46 8.68 8.76 6.92
N TRP A 47 8.09 7.86 7.72
CA TRP A 47 8.65 6.55 8.04
C TRP A 47 8.57 5.54 6.88
N LEU A 48 7.84 5.85 5.80
CA LEU A 48 7.61 4.89 4.72
C LEU A 48 8.92 4.46 4.07
N ALA A 49 9.83 5.38 3.78
CA ALA A 49 11.12 5.05 3.17
C ALA A 49 11.91 4.03 4.02
N LEU A 50 11.95 4.24 5.35
CA LEU A 50 12.60 3.33 6.29
C LEU A 50 11.92 1.96 6.33
N ALA A 51 10.58 1.91 6.26
CA ALA A 51 9.84 0.65 6.22
C ALA A 51 10.17 -0.19 4.98
N TYR A 52 10.69 0.42 3.91
CA TYR A 52 11.09 -0.26 2.67
C TYR A 52 12.60 -0.54 2.58
N GLU A 53 13.42 -0.19 3.59
CA GLU A 53 14.86 -0.49 3.59
C GLU A 53 15.15 -1.99 3.71
N ASP A 54 14.36 -2.71 4.49
CA ASP A 54 14.41 -4.17 4.63
C ASP A 54 13.02 -4.79 4.45
N PRO A 55 12.56 -4.95 3.19
CA PRO A 55 11.17 -5.29 2.89
C PRO A 55 10.86 -6.79 3.04
N ILE A 56 11.88 -7.66 3.12
CA ILE A 56 11.67 -9.11 3.21
C ILE A 56 11.66 -9.51 4.68
N ASN A 57 10.46 -9.71 5.21
CA ASN A 57 10.30 -10.14 6.58
C ASN A 57 10.66 -11.64 6.73
N ILE A 58 11.64 -11.96 7.56
CA ILE A 58 12.06 -13.34 7.86
C ILE A 58 10.94 -14.22 8.46
N SER A 59 9.92 -13.60 9.05
CA SER A 59 8.74 -14.29 9.59
C SER A 59 7.67 -14.55 8.53
N ASP A 60 7.82 -14.02 7.32
CA ASP A 60 6.84 -14.18 6.24
C ASP A 60 7.00 -15.54 5.53
N THR A 61 6.37 -16.55 6.11
CA THR A 61 6.32 -17.89 5.51
C THR A 61 5.38 -17.98 4.32
N GLY A 62 4.59 -16.93 4.04
CA GLY A 62 3.59 -16.89 2.98
C GLY A 62 4.11 -16.37 1.64
N LEU A 63 5.36 -15.88 1.59
CA LEU A 63 5.93 -15.23 0.40
C LEU A 63 5.85 -16.13 -0.85
N LEU A 64 6.31 -17.39 -0.74
CA LEU A 64 6.29 -18.34 -1.86
C LEU A 64 4.86 -18.66 -2.30
N GLN A 65 3.95 -18.90 -1.35
CA GLN A 65 2.56 -19.24 -1.66
C GLN A 65 1.87 -18.10 -2.41
N ARG A 66 2.10 -16.83 -2.02
CA ARG A 66 1.52 -15.68 -2.72
C ARG A 66 2.07 -15.54 -4.14
N ASN A 67 3.37 -15.77 -4.36
CA ASN A 67 3.94 -15.74 -5.72
C ASN A 67 3.33 -16.83 -6.62
N LEU A 68 3.13 -18.04 -6.11
CA LEU A 68 2.46 -19.10 -6.87
C LEU A 68 1.02 -18.73 -7.26
N ALA A 69 0.27 -18.12 -6.34
CA ALA A 69 -1.09 -17.65 -6.62
C ALA A 69 -1.10 -16.49 -7.62
N LEU A 70 -0.18 -15.52 -7.48
CA LEU A 70 -0.04 -14.40 -8.40
C LEU A 70 0.40 -14.85 -9.78
N TYR A 71 1.30 -15.83 -9.91
CA TYR A 71 1.69 -16.43 -11.18
C TYR A 71 0.48 -16.98 -11.94
N GLN A 72 -0.39 -17.72 -11.26
CA GLN A 72 -1.60 -18.28 -11.88
C GLN A 72 -2.53 -17.16 -12.38
N LEU A 73 -2.82 -16.18 -11.52
CA LEU A 73 -3.70 -15.07 -11.86
C LEU A 73 -3.13 -14.21 -13.00
N THR A 74 -1.86 -13.81 -12.90
CA THR A 74 -1.20 -12.97 -13.90
C THR A 74 -1.06 -13.69 -15.24
N SER A 75 -0.81 -15.01 -15.25
CA SER A 75 -0.79 -15.81 -16.49
C SER A 75 -2.14 -15.82 -17.20
N VAL A 76 -3.24 -15.96 -16.44
CA VAL A 76 -4.60 -15.93 -17.01
C VAL A 76 -4.94 -14.53 -17.53
N ILE A 77 -4.66 -13.48 -16.75
CA ILE A 77 -4.87 -12.09 -17.16
C ILE A 77 -4.06 -11.79 -18.42
N ALA A 78 -2.79 -12.22 -18.45
CA ALA A 78 -1.91 -11.95 -19.58
C ALA A 78 -2.39 -12.64 -20.84
N TYR A 79 -2.78 -13.92 -20.74
CA TYR A 79 -3.35 -14.66 -21.87
C TYR A 79 -4.66 -14.03 -22.38
N ALA A 80 -5.54 -13.60 -21.47
CA ALA A 80 -6.85 -13.08 -21.83
C ALA A 80 -6.79 -11.66 -22.44
N LEU A 81 -5.92 -10.79 -21.91
CA LEU A 81 -5.91 -9.37 -22.25
C LEU A 81 -4.80 -8.97 -23.22
N PHE A 82 -3.69 -9.71 -23.26
CA PHE A 82 -2.55 -9.36 -24.10
C PHE A 82 -2.37 -10.37 -25.23
N LYS A 83 -2.35 -9.86 -26.47
CA LYS A 83 -1.96 -10.61 -27.66
C LYS A 83 -0.56 -10.20 -28.09
N GLU A 84 0.17 -11.16 -28.66
CA GLU A 84 1.57 -10.99 -29.10
C GLU A 84 2.52 -10.48 -28.00
N ARG A 85 3.76 -10.18 -28.37
CA ARG A 85 4.75 -9.61 -27.43
C ARG A 85 4.37 -8.17 -27.10
N CYS A 86 3.82 -7.95 -25.90
CA CYS A 86 3.53 -6.64 -25.35
C CYS A 86 4.52 -6.26 -24.24
N LYS A 87 4.64 -4.96 -23.96
CA LYS A 87 5.39 -4.44 -22.81
C LYS A 87 4.42 -4.20 -21.67
N ILE A 88 4.72 -4.72 -20.49
CA ILE A 88 3.92 -4.59 -19.28
C ILE A 88 4.76 -3.85 -18.24
N PHE A 89 4.16 -2.88 -17.54
CA PHE A 89 4.75 -2.20 -16.40
C PHE A 89 4.17 -2.79 -15.12
N ASP A 90 5.05 -3.32 -14.26
CA ASP A 90 4.68 -3.80 -12.93
C ASP A 90 5.12 -2.76 -11.89
N GLY A 91 4.14 -2.07 -11.30
CA GLY A 91 4.35 -1.09 -10.24
C GLY A 91 4.27 -1.77 -8.89
N GLY A 92 5.38 -1.82 -8.15
CA GLY A 92 5.39 -2.41 -6.81
C GLY A 92 5.45 -3.95 -6.79
N GLY A 93 5.95 -4.58 -7.87
CA GLY A 93 6.14 -6.04 -7.99
C GLY A 93 7.12 -6.68 -6.99
N GLY A 94 7.55 -5.94 -5.96
CA GLY A 94 8.51 -6.41 -4.96
C GLY A 94 9.82 -6.86 -5.61
N GLN A 95 10.25 -8.07 -5.27
CA GLN A 95 11.48 -8.68 -5.78
C GLN A 95 11.32 -9.39 -7.13
N GLY A 96 10.13 -9.36 -7.76
CA GLY A 96 9.90 -9.90 -9.10
C GLY A 96 9.96 -11.44 -9.21
N PHE A 97 9.73 -12.16 -8.11
CA PHE A 97 9.60 -13.63 -8.09
C PHE A 97 8.20 -14.09 -8.51
#